data_AF-A0A2A5M369-F1
#
_entry.id   AF-A0A2A5M369-F1
#
_cell.length_a   1.000
_cell.length_b   1.000
_cell.length_c   1.000
_cell.angle_alpha   90.00
_cell.angle_beta   90.00
_cell.angle_gamma   90.00
#
_symmetry.space_group_name_H-M   'P 1'
#
loop_
_entity.id
_entity.type
_entity.pdbx_description
1 polymer ?
#
loop_
_entity_poly.entity_id
_entity_poly.type
_entity_poly.pdbx_seq_one_letter_code
_entity_poly.pdbx_strand_id
1 'polypeptide(L)'
;ELINIGFIAAEMGHNITLTIEGLNELEAIIDIAKERFKPKPNIGLRVRLHSAGVGIWAKSGGINSKFGLTSTELIEAVNLLKENKLLEQFTMIHFHLGSQITEIHPLKKALNEAGNIYTELRKMGAKNLKAINLGGGLAVEYSQFKNEKSRNYTLREYANDVVFILKNIAEQKKDLEPDIFIESGRFVAANHAVLIAPVLELFSQEYAENKLILKKQNPKLIDELYDLYKSIKPSNALEYLHDSIDHLESILTLFDLGYVDLQDRSNAEILTHLITKKAILLLGDKQNPADLLAIQDEVQERYLVNFS
;
A
#
# COMPACT_ATOMS: atom_id res chain seq x y z
N GLU A 1 21.16 5.81 -26.56
CA GLU A 1 22.03 6.52 -25.60
C GLU A 1 22.28 5.72 -24.32
N LEU A 2 21.24 5.33 -23.56
CA LEU A 2 21.40 4.56 -22.31
C LEU A 2 22.20 3.26 -22.44
N ILE A 3 21.96 2.47 -23.49
CA ILE A 3 22.73 1.23 -23.74
C ILE A 3 24.23 1.53 -23.89
N ASN A 4 24.59 2.61 -24.62
CA ASN A 4 26.00 3.02 -24.77
C ASN A 4 26.64 3.37 -23.43
N ILE A 5 25.91 4.03 -22.53
CA ILE A 5 26.40 4.31 -21.17
C ILE A 5 26.68 3.01 -20.42
N GLY A 6 25.86 1.98 -20.60
CA GLY A 6 26.10 0.64 -20.07
C GLY A 6 27.42 0.01 -20.54
N PHE A 7 27.75 0.15 -21.83
CA PHE A 7 29.03 -0.30 -22.36
C PHE A 7 30.21 0.50 -21.79
N ILE A 8 30.08 1.83 -21.69
CA ILE A 8 31.10 2.68 -21.07
C ILE A 8 31.34 2.27 -19.62
N ALA A 9 30.28 2.01 -18.85
CA ALA A 9 30.40 1.55 -17.47
C ALA A 9 31.13 0.19 -17.38
N ALA A 10 30.84 -0.73 -18.29
CA ALA A 10 31.55 -2.01 -18.38
C ALA A 10 33.04 -1.80 -18.72
N GLU A 11 33.36 -0.93 -19.68
CA GLU A 11 34.73 -0.56 -20.07
C GLU A 11 35.51 0.08 -18.91
N MET A 12 34.83 0.82 -18.03
CA MET A 12 35.39 1.37 -16.79
C MET A 12 35.59 0.31 -15.68
N GLY A 13 35.20 -0.94 -15.91
CA GLY A 13 35.38 -2.05 -14.98
C GLY A 13 34.21 -2.26 -14.00
N HIS A 14 33.07 -1.59 -14.20
CA HIS A 14 31.89 -1.82 -13.38
C HIS A 14 31.17 -3.13 -13.78
N ASN A 15 30.72 -3.89 -12.79
CA ASN A 15 29.88 -5.06 -13.00
C ASN A 15 28.43 -4.63 -13.26
N ILE A 16 28.11 -4.36 -14.52
CA ILE A 16 26.80 -3.86 -14.93
C ILE A 16 26.02 -4.91 -15.73
N THR A 17 24.72 -5.00 -15.46
CA THR A 17 23.77 -5.83 -16.20
C THR A 17 22.75 -4.93 -16.88
N LEU A 18 22.68 -5.03 -18.20
CA LEU A 18 21.64 -4.39 -19.00
C LEU A 18 20.44 -5.33 -19.09
N THR A 19 19.44 -5.09 -18.23
CA THR A 19 18.19 -5.85 -18.26
C THR A 19 17.28 -5.27 -19.33
N ILE A 20 17.01 -6.05 -20.36
CA ILE A 20 16.11 -5.64 -21.45
C ILE A 20 14.66 -6.02 -21.17
N GLU A 21 13.75 -5.26 -21.75
CA GLU A 21 12.30 -5.46 -21.63
C GLU A 21 11.63 -5.75 -22.97
N GLY A 22 12.37 -5.66 -24.08
CA GLY A 22 11.92 -5.98 -25.44
C GLY A 22 13.09 -6.35 -26.37
N LEU A 23 12.79 -7.05 -27.47
CA LEU A 23 13.80 -7.54 -28.42
C LEU A 23 14.57 -6.42 -29.12
N ASN A 24 13.92 -5.29 -29.42
CA ASN A 24 14.58 -4.14 -30.05
C ASN A 24 15.78 -3.63 -29.21
N GLU A 25 15.71 -3.74 -27.88
CA GLU A 25 16.83 -3.37 -27.00
C GLU A 25 17.98 -4.38 -27.10
N LEU A 26 17.66 -5.67 -27.28
CA LEU A 26 18.68 -6.70 -27.52
C LEU A 26 19.42 -6.46 -28.84
N GLU A 27 18.68 -6.15 -29.91
CA GLU A 27 19.25 -5.82 -31.21
C GLU A 27 20.20 -4.62 -31.11
N ALA A 28 19.79 -3.57 -30.39
CA ALA A 28 20.65 -2.42 -30.13
C ALA A 28 21.91 -2.79 -29.33
N ILE A 29 21.80 -3.66 -28.31
CA ILE A 29 22.96 -4.19 -27.59
C ILE A 29 23.89 -4.96 -28.52
N ILE A 30 23.34 -5.81 -29.40
CA ILE A 30 24.09 -6.60 -30.37
C ILE A 30 24.87 -5.70 -31.32
N ASP A 31 24.23 -4.66 -31.88
CA ASP A 31 24.88 -3.77 -32.83
C ASP A 31 26.01 -2.97 -32.18
N ILE A 32 25.79 -2.42 -30.99
CA ILE A 32 26.85 -1.74 -30.22
C ILE A 32 27.97 -2.72 -29.85
N ALA A 33 27.63 -3.97 -29.51
CA ALA A 33 28.61 -5.00 -29.17
C ALA A 33 29.49 -5.44 -30.36
N LYS A 34 29.07 -5.18 -31.61
CA LYS A 34 29.90 -5.42 -32.82
C LYS A 34 30.92 -4.30 -33.01
N GLU A 35 30.56 -3.07 -32.65
CA GLU A 35 31.42 -1.88 -32.80
C GLU A 35 32.43 -1.72 -31.67
N ARG A 36 32.14 -2.25 -30.48
CA ARG A 36 32.95 -2.06 -29.27
C ARG A 36 33.82 -3.26 -28.90
N PHE A 37 34.98 -2.96 -28.30
CA PHE A 37 35.91 -3.95 -27.75
C PHE A 37 35.42 -4.48 -26.39
N LYS A 38 36.11 -5.51 -25.87
CA LYS A 38 35.86 -6.04 -24.51
C LYS A 38 36.37 -5.05 -23.45
N PRO A 39 35.80 -5.04 -22.23
CA PRO A 39 34.72 -5.90 -21.74
C PRO A 39 33.31 -5.44 -22.19
N LYS A 40 32.41 -6.41 -22.36
CA LYS A 40 30.99 -6.17 -22.68
C LYS A 40 30.15 -6.25 -21.39
N PRO A 41 29.07 -5.48 -21.26
CA PRO A 41 28.18 -5.58 -20.11
C PRO A 41 27.49 -6.96 -20.07
N ASN A 42 27.04 -7.36 -18.88
CA ASN A 42 26.15 -8.51 -18.77
C ASN A 42 24.77 -8.14 -19.34
N ILE A 43 24.02 -9.15 -19.78
CA ILE A 43 22.68 -9.03 -20.34
C ILE A 43 21.72 -9.73 -19.38
N GLY A 44 20.67 -9.01 -19.01
CA GLY A 44 19.54 -9.52 -18.26
C GLY A 44 18.29 -9.57 -19.15
N LEU A 45 17.43 -10.57 -18.97
CA LEU A 45 16.15 -10.63 -19.67
C LEU A 45 15.01 -10.45 -18.68
N ARG A 46 14.19 -9.40 -18.82
CA ARG A 46 12.95 -9.27 -18.05
C ARG A 46 11.93 -10.26 -18.61
N VAL A 47 11.45 -11.18 -17.78
CA VAL A 47 10.51 -12.23 -18.12
C VAL A 47 9.09 -11.77 -17.81
N ARG A 48 8.18 -11.97 -18.76
CA ARG A 48 6.75 -11.77 -18.54
C ARG A 48 6.12 -13.05 -18.00
N LEU A 49 5.71 -13.00 -16.74
CA LEU A 49 5.05 -14.13 -16.07
C LEU A 49 3.55 -14.14 -16.36
N HIS A 50 2.95 -15.33 -16.42
CA HIS A 50 1.51 -15.54 -16.41
C HIS A 50 0.92 -15.17 -15.04
N SER A 51 1.65 -15.45 -13.97
CA SER A 51 1.29 -15.08 -12.61
C SER A 51 1.29 -13.54 -12.44
N ALA A 52 0.12 -12.95 -12.22
CA ALA A 52 -0.03 -11.50 -12.02
C ALA A 52 0.04 -11.10 -10.54
N GLY A 53 0.45 -9.85 -10.28
CA GLY A 53 0.26 -9.21 -8.99
C GLY A 53 -1.22 -8.96 -8.68
N VAL A 54 -1.54 -8.71 -7.42
CA VAL A 54 -2.91 -8.36 -6.95
C VAL A 54 -3.02 -6.86 -6.69
N GLY A 55 -4.24 -6.31 -6.80
CA GLY A 55 -4.54 -4.92 -6.49
C GLY A 55 -4.12 -3.92 -7.59
N ILE A 56 -3.85 -2.67 -7.18
CA ILE A 56 -3.55 -1.53 -8.08
C ILE A 56 -2.35 -1.83 -9.00
N TRP A 57 -1.42 -2.67 -8.55
CA TRP A 57 -0.19 -3.02 -9.25
C TRP A 57 -0.33 -4.22 -10.19
N ALA A 58 -1.52 -4.82 -10.30
CA ALA A 58 -1.76 -5.98 -11.18
C ALA A 58 -1.41 -5.71 -12.66
N LYS A 59 -1.47 -4.45 -13.11
CA LYS A 59 -1.10 -4.04 -14.48
C LYS A 59 0.41 -3.87 -14.70
N SER A 60 1.19 -3.76 -13.62
CA SER A 60 2.66 -3.59 -13.68
C SER A 60 3.43 -4.92 -13.72
N GLY A 61 2.73 -6.03 -13.48
CA GLY A 61 3.23 -7.40 -13.62
C GLY A 61 2.24 -8.27 -14.40
N GLY A 62 2.54 -9.56 -14.56
CA GLY A 62 1.65 -10.51 -15.24
C GLY A 62 1.64 -10.41 -16.77
N ILE A 63 0.83 -11.25 -17.43
CA ILE A 63 0.85 -11.45 -18.89
C ILE A 63 0.40 -10.23 -19.70
N ASN A 64 -0.35 -9.31 -19.07
CA ASN A 64 -0.82 -8.08 -19.69
C ASN A 64 0.15 -6.89 -19.47
N SER A 65 1.28 -7.11 -18.79
CA SER A 65 2.35 -6.12 -18.69
C SER A 65 2.87 -5.78 -20.09
N LYS A 66 3.08 -4.48 -20.33
CA LYS A 66 3.74 -3.98 -21.55
C LYS A 66 5.25 -4.21 -21.53
N PHE A 67 5.81 -4.55 -20.38
CA PHE A 67 7.24 -4.75 -20.18
C PHE A 67 7.55 -6.23 -19.92
N GLY A 68 8.66 -6.69 -20.50
CA GLY A 68 9.16 -8.05 -20.37
C GLY A 68 8.80 -8.93 -21.56
N LEU A 69 9.66 -9.91 -21.80
CA LEU A 69 9.61 -10.84 -22.92
C LEU A 69 8.63 -11.99 -22.62
N THR A 70 7.80 -12.30 -23.60
CA THR A 70 7.02 -13.53 -23.68
C THR A 70 7.90 -14.76 -23.80
N SER A 71 7.34 -15.96 -23.60
CA SER A 71 8.06 -17.21 -23.84
C SER A 71 8.61 -17.33 -25.27
N THR A 72 7.88 -16.81 -26.27
CA THR A 72 8.34 -16.80 -27.67
C THR A 72 9.50 -15.85 -27.87
N GLU A 73 9.41 -14.63 -27.33
CA GLU A 73 10.49 -13.65 -27.42
C GLU A 73 11.72 -14.07 -26.58
N LEU A 74 11.55 -14.81 -25.48
CA LEU A 74 12.66 -15.37 -24.72
C LEU A 74 13.46 -16.39 -25.54
N ILE A 75 12.76 -17.26 -26.28
CA ILE A 75 13.40 -18.24 -27.16
C ILE A 75 14.16 -17.50 -28.28
N GLU A 76 13.53 -16.49 -28.87
CA GLU A 76 14.13 -15.64 -29.89
C GLU A 76 15.37 -14.90 -29.38
N ALA A 77 15.29 -14.29 -28.20
CA ALA A 77 16.40 -13.62 -27.54
C ALA A 77 17.60 -14.56 -27.33
N VAL A 78 17.37 -15.79 -26.87
CA VAL A 78 18.44 -16.80 -26.71
C VAL A 78 19.06 -17.17 -28.05
N ASN A 79 18.29 -17.26 -29.13
CA ASN A 79 18.81 -17.54 -30.47
C ASN A 79 19.63 -16.38 -31.01
N LEU A 80 19.15 -15.14 -30.90
CA LEU A 80 19.89 -13.93 -31.28
C LEU A 80 21.23 -13.83 -30.53
N LEU A 81 21.23 -14.12 -29.22
CA LEU A 81 22.44 -14.17 -28.41
C LEU A 81 23.44 -15.24 -28.88
N LYS A 82 22.96 -16.42 -29.28
CA LYS A 82 23.81 -17.49 -29.84
C LYS A 82 24.44 -17.08 -31.16
N GLU A 83 23.62 -16.61 -32.09
CA GLU A 83 24.05 -16.20 -33.44
C GLU A 83 25.12 -15.11 -33.39
N ASN A 84 24.99 -14.19 -32.43
CA ASN A 84 25.92 -13.07 -32.26
C ASN A 84 27.06 -13.34 -31.26
N LYS A 85 27.22 -14.59 -30.78
CA LYS A 85 28.27 -15.00 -29.82
C LYS A 85 28.26 -14.17 -28.51
N LEU A 86 27.07 -13.82 -28.04
CA LEU A 86 26.83 -13.06 -26.81
C LEU A 86 26.16 -13.89 -25.70
N LEU A 87 25.93 -15.20 -25.93
CA LEU A 87 25.27 -16.06 -24.95
C LEU A 87 25.99 -16.10 -23.58
N GLU A 88 27.32 -15.96 -23.58
CA GLU A 88 28.11 -15.88 -22.34
C GLU A 88 27.85 -14.59 -21.55
N GLN A 89 27.36 -13.52 -22.17
CA GLN A 89 26.97 -12.29 -21.49
C GLN A 89 25.58 -12.41 -20.86
N PHE A 90 24.77 -13.40 -21.22
CA PHE A 90 23.46 -13.60 -20.62
C PHE A 90 23.58 -14.26 -19.25
N THR A 91 23.43 -13.47 -18.18
CA THR A 91 23.73 -13.91 -16.81
C THR A 91 22.53 -13.92 -15.86
N MET A 92 21.44 -13.22 -16.19
CA MET A 92 20.35 -12.97 -15.25
C MET A 92 18.99 -12.96 -15.94
N ILE A 93 17.99 -13.60 -15.33
CA ILE A 93 16.59 -13.25 -15.62
C ILE A 93 16.05 -12.33 -14.54
N HIS A 94 15.12 -11.47 -14.92
CA HIS A 94 14.46 -10.52 -14.02
C HIS A 94 12.94 -10.66 -14.14
N PHE A 95 12.21 -10.53 -13.05
CA PHE A 95 10.77 -10.32 -13.10
C PHE A 95 10.35 -9.34 -12.01
N HIS A 96 9.21 -8.68 -12.18
CA HIS A 96 8.67 -7.78 -11.17
C HIS A 96 7.14 -7.90 -11.12
N LEU A 97 6.61 -8.25 -9.95
CA LEU A 97 5.17 -8.43 -9.72
C LEU A 97 4.43 -7.13 -9.36
N GLY A 98 5.18 -6.05 -9.16
CA GLY A 98 4.66 -4.78 -8.65
C GLY A 98 5.10 -4.51 -7.21
N SER A 99 4.71 -3.34 -6.71
CA SER A 99 5.01 -2.90 -5.34
C SER A 99 3.98 -3.43 -4.34
N GLN A 100 4.37 -3.56 -3.06
CA GLN A 100 3.47 -3.85 -1.94
C GLN A 100 2.64 -5.12 -2.18
N ILE A 101 3.32 -6.24 -2.42
CA ILE A 101 2.68 -7.55 -2.53
C ILE A 101 2.23 -7.94 -1.13
N THR A 102 0.94 -7.82 -0.83
CA THR A 102 0.39 -8.06 0.53
C THR A 102 0.20 -9.54 0.84
N GLU A 103 0.01 -10.35 -0.21
CA GLU A 103 -0.25 -11.79 -0.11
C GLU A 103 0.96 -12.62 -0.56
N ILE A 104 1.32 -13.66 0.20
CA ILE A 104 2.47 -14.52 -0.16
C ILE A 104 2.21 -15.44 -1.36
N HIS A 105 0.97 -15.86 -1.58
CA HIS A 105 0.62 -16.86 -2.59
C HIS A 105 0.95 -16.44 -4.03
N PRO A 106 0.64 -15.21 -4.49
CA PRO A 106 1.08 -14.71 -5.79
C PRO A 106 2.60 -14.77 -5.98
N LEU A 107 3.39 -14.45 -4.94
CA LEU A 107 4.84 -14.55 -4.99
C LEU A 107 5.29 -16.00 -5.21
N LYS A 108 4.75 -16.96 -4.44
CA LYS A 108 5.10 -18.38 -4.61
C LYS A 108 4.81 -18.87 -6.03
N LYS A 109 3.68 -18.49 -6.62
CA LYS A 109 3.35 -18.84 -8.02
C LYS A 109 4.38 -18.28 -9.01
N ALA A 110 4.73 -17.00 -8.86
CA ALA A 110 5.72 -16.35 -9.71
C ALA A 110 7.11 -16.98 -9.58
N LEU A 111 7.54 -17.32 -8.37
CA LEU A 111 8.81 -18.02 -8.13
C LEU A 111 8.86 -19.38 -8.80
N ASN A 112 7.75 -20.14 -8.74
CA ASN A 112 7.65 -21.42 -9.43
C ASN A 112 7.79 -21.24 -10.95
N GLU A 113 7.09 -20.27 -11.51
CA GLU A 113 7.14 -19.98 -12.94
C GLU A 113 8.54 -19.51 -13.39
N ALA A 114 9.11 -18.52 -12.70
CA ALA A 114 10.43 -17.97 -12.99
C ALA A 114 11.54 -19.02 -12.82
N GLY A 115 11.47 -19.84 -11.78
CA GLY A 115 12.43 -20.93 -11.55
C GLY A 115 12.41 -21.97 -12.68
N ASN A 116 11.22 -22.33 -13.18
CA ASN A 116 11.12 -23.23 -14.33
C ASN A 116 11.70 -22.58 -15.59
N ILE A 117 11.35 -21.32 -15.88
CA ILE A 117 11.88 -20.57 -17.03
C ILE A 117 13.42 -20.49 -16.98
N TYR A 118 13.99 -20.19 -15.81
CA TYR A 118 15.44 -20.18 -15.60
C TYR A 118 16.09 -21.51 -16.01
N THR A 119 15.56 -22.64 -15.54
CA THR A 119 16.12 -23.96 -15.88
C THR A 119 15.95 -24.32 -17.35
N GLU A 120 14.85 -23.94 -18.00
CA GLU A 120 14.65 -24.20 -19.43
C GLU A 120 15.60 -23.35 -20.29
N LEU A 121 15.83 -22.07 -19.95
CA LEU A 121 16.80 -21.23 -20.64
C LEU A 121 18.25 -21.76 -20.51
N ARG A 122 18.61 -22.31 -19.34
CA ARG A 122 19.92 -22.98 -19.14
C ARG A 122 20.07 -24.25 -19.95
N LYS A 123 18.99 -25.04 -20.09
CA LYS A 123 18.94 -26.21 -21.00
C LYS A 123 19.09 -25.82 -22.46
N MET A 124 18.57 -24.65 -22.85
CA MET A 124 18.79 -24.09 -24.18
C MET A 124 20.25 -23.65 -24.43
N GLY A 125 21.14 -23.74 -23.45
CA GLY A 125 22.57 -23.51 -23.62
C GLY A 125 23.11 -22.26 -22.93
N ALA A 126 22.27 -21.48 -22.25
CA ALA A 126 22.70 -20.31 -21.46
C ALA A 126 23.44 -20.74 -20.18
N LYS A 127 24.66 -21.28 -20.30
CA LYS A 127 25.40 -21.85 -19.17
C LYS A 127 25.86 -20.81 -18.14
N ASN A 128 26.02 -19.55 -18.55
CA ASN A 128 26.39 -18.46 -17.65
C ASN A 128 25.17 -17.74 -17.01
N LEU A 129 23.94 -18.15 -17.35
CA LEU A 129 22.73 -17.67 -16.67
C LEU A 129 22.69 -18.20 -15.25
N LYS A 130 23.12 -17.41 -14.27
CA LYS A 130 23.34 -17.85 -12.89
C LYS A 130 22.52 -17.10 -11.86
N ALA A 131 21.72 -16.11 -12.27
CA ALA A 131 21.00 -15.25 -11.35
C ALA A 131 19.52 -15.09 -11.72
N ILE A 132 18.69 -14.94 -10.70
CA ILE A 132 17.29 -14.51 -10.80
C ILE A 132 17.13 -13.26 -9.95
N ASN A 133 16.68 -12.18 -10.57
CA ASN A 133 16.27 -10.96 -9.90
C ASN A 133 14.74 -10.92 -9.79
N LEU A 134 14.24 -10.88 -8.57
CA LEU A 134 12.80 -10.92 -8.24
C LEU A 134 12.16 -9.53 -8.32
N GLY A 135 12.96 -8.50 -8.56
CA GLY A 135 12.55 -7.10 -8.47
C GLY A 135 12.15 -6.73 -7.05
N GLY A 136 11.32 -5.69 -6.93
CA GLY A 136 10.76 -5.26 -5.65
C GLY A 136 9.54 -6.07 -5.20
N GLY A 137 8.70 -5.44 -4.38
CA GLY A 137 7.39 -5.97 -4.00
C GLY A 137 7.27 -6.46 -2.56
N LEU A 138 8.40 -6.64 -1.85
CA LEU A 138 8.39 -6.92 -0.41
C LEU A 138 7.59 -5.84 0.34
N ALA A 139 6.49 -6.25 0.99
CA ALA A 139 5.54 -5.35 1.62
C ALA A 139 6.02 -4.85 2.97
N VAL A 140 5.60 -3.63 3.30
CA VAL A 140 5.74 -3.02 4.63
C VAL A 140 4.39 -3.09 5.35
N GLU A 141 4.43 -3.38 6.64
CA GLU A 141 3.25 -3.29 7.50
C GLU A 141 3.02 -1.82 7.87
N TYR A 142 1.96 -1.21 7.33
CA TYR A 142 1.59 0.18 7.63
C TYR A 142 0.50 0.26 8.71
N SER A 143 -0.30 -0.80 8.88
CA SER A 143 -1.36 -0.81 9.88
C SER A 143 -0.73 -0.82 11.27
N GLN A 144 -1.26 0.05 12.13
CA GLN A 144 -0.91 0.11 13.55
C GLN A 144 -1.90 -0.69 14.41
N PHE A 145 -2.99 -1.17 13.83
CA PHE A 145 -4.01 -1.93 14.54
C PHE A 145 -3.65 -3.41 14.59
N LYS A 146 -3.75 -4.02 15.78
CA LYS A 146 -3.43 -5.45 15.97
C LYS A 146 -4.31 -6.39 15.13
N ASN A 147 -5.53 -5.96 14.82
CA ASN A 147 -6.54 -6.78 14.14
C ASN A 147 -6.58 -6.55 12.63
N GLU A 148 -5.84 -5.58 12.11
CA GLU A 148 -5.77 -5.28 10.68
C GLU A 148 -4.32 -5.38 10.24
N LYS A 149 -4.00 -6.36 9.39
CA LYS A 149 -2.65 -6.49 8.83
C LYS A 149 -2.68 -6.07 7.37
N SER A 150 -1.72 -5.24 6.97
CA SER A 150 -1.55 -4.83 5.57
C SER A 150 -0.91 -5.93 4.73
N ARG A 151 -0.36 -6.98 5.36
CA ARG A 151 0.25 -8.13 4.69
C ARG A 151 0.03 -9.43 5.48
N ASN A 152 -0.03 -10.55 4.77
CA ASN A 152 -0.32 -11.86 5.36
C ASN A 152 0.93 -12.73 5.65
N TYR A 153 2.14 -12.20 5.45
CA TYR A 153 3.39 -12.96 5.62
C TYR A 153 4.46 -12.19 6.38
N THR A 154 5.47 -12.89 6.89
CA THR A 154 6.63 -12.31 7.58
C THR A 154 7.85 -12.17 6.66
N LEU A 155 8.85 -11.35 7.04
CA LEU A 155 10.11 -11.28 6.29
C LEU A 155 10.81 -12.65 6.22
N ARG A 156 10.75 -13.40 7.33
CA ARG A 156 11.34 -14.75 7.40
C ARG A 156 10.62 -15.72 6.47
N GLU A 157 9.29 -15.67 6.43
CA GLU A 157 8.50 -16.48 5.50
C GLU A 157 8.84 -16.14 4.04
N TYR A 158 8.89 -14.86 3.69
CA TYR A 158 9.32 -14.41 2.36
C TYR A 158 10.68 -15.00 1.97
N ALA A 159 11.69 -14.85 2.83
CA ALA A 159 13.04 -15.35 2.57
C ALA A 159 13.07 -16.89 2.44
N ASN A 160 12.37 -17.59 3.33
CA ASN A 160 12.27 -19.05 3.31
C ASN A 160 11.61 -19.55 2.02
N ASP A 161 10.49 -18.95 1.61
CA ASP A 161 9.76 -19.34 0.41
C ASP A 161 10.58 -19.10 -0.86
N VAL A 162 11.23 -17.93 -0.96
CA VAL A 162 12.11 -17.58 -2.08
C VAL A 162 13.24 -18.59 -2.23
N VAL A 163 13.99 -18.84 -1.15
CA VAL A 163 15.14 -19.76 -1.18
C VAL A 163 14.69 -21.18 -1.43
N PHE A 164 13.66 -21.67 -0.71
CA PHE A 164 13.20 -23.05 -0.79
C PHE A 164 12.65 -23.39 -2.17
N ILE A 165 11.80 -22.53 -2.76
CA ILE A 165 11.18 -22.81 -4.06
C ILE A 165 12.23 -22.85 -5.16
N LEU A 166 13.11 -21.85 -5.25
CA LEU A 166 14.12 -21.78 -6.31
C LEU A 166 15.14 -22.90 -6.18
N LYS A 167 15.58 -23.22 -4.96
CA LYS A 167 16.46 -24.36 -4.70
C LYS A 167 15.83 -25.68 -5.11
N ASN A 168 14.61 -25.96 -4.67
CA ASN A 168 13.93 -27.23 -5.00
C ASN A 168 13.77 -27.42 -6.51
N ILE A 169 13.45 -26.35 -7.25
CA ILE A 169 13.32 -26.43 -8.70
C ILE A 169 14.68 -26.75 -9.35
N ALA A 170 15.75 -26.07 -8.93
CA ALA A 170 17.10 -26.35 -9.42
C ALA A 170 17.52 -27.80 -9.13
N GLU A 171 17.32 -28.29 -7.90
CA GLU A 171 17.63 -29.67 -7.50
C GLU A 171 16.83 -30.71 -8.30
N GLN A 172 15.51 -30.52 -8.42
CA GLN A 172 14.63 -31.41 -9.19
C GLN A 172 15.03 -31.49 -10.67
N LYS A 173 15.45 -30.36 -11.25
CA LYS A 173 15.87 -30.26 -12.64
C LYS A 173 17.36 -30.62 -12.84
N LYS A 174 18.09 -30.90 -11.75
CA LYS A 174 19.54 -31.16 -11.71
C LYS A 174 20.35 -30.05 -12.37
N ASP A 175 20.02 -28.81 -12.04
CA ASP A 175 20.67 -27.60 -12.58
C ASP A 175 21.29 -26.75 -11.46
N LEU A 176 21.99 -25.68 -11.83
CA LEU A 176 22.65 -24.76 -10.92
C LEU A 176 21.64 -23.94 -10.12
N GLU A 177 21.76 -23.95 -8.79
CA GLU A 177 21.02 -23.04 -7.91
C GLU A 177 21.34 -21.57 -8.27
N PRO A 178 20.34 -20.71 -8.53
CA PRO A 178 20.58 -19.34 -8.93
C PRO A 178 21.00 -18.46 -7.75
N ASP A 179 21.88 -17.50 -8.00
CA ASP A 179 22.03 -16.31 -7.16
C ASP A 179 20.72 -15.51 -7.15
N ILE A 180 20.29 -15.09 -5.96
CA ILE A 180 18.99 -14.42 -5.76
C ILE A 180 19.21 -12.93 -5.52
N PHE A 181 18.57 -12.10 -6.34
CA PHE A 181 18.59 -10.65 -6.22
C PHE A 181 17.18 -10.12 -5.91
N ILE A 182 17.10 -9.11 -5.04
CA ILE A 182 15.86 -8.41 -4.69
C ILE A 182 16.07 -6.90 -4.75
N GLU A 183 15.05 -6.17 -5.17
CA GLU A 183 15.05 -4.70 -5.31
C GLU A 183 14.03 -4.07 -4.35
N SER A 184 14.11 -4.48 -3.08
CA SER A 184 13.09 -4.15 -2.05
C SER A 184 13.21 -2.72 -1.51
N GLY A 185 13.14 -1.72 -2.40
CA GLY A 185 13.33 -0.31 -2.06
C GLY A 185 12.35 0.21 -1.00
N ARG A 186 11.04 -0.03 -1.18
CA ARG A 186 10.01 0.35 -0.20
C ARG A 186 10.31 -0.21 1.18
N PHE A 187 10.71 -1.47 1.25
CA PHE A 187 10.97 -2.14 2.53
C PHE A 187 12.15 -1.51 3.28
N VAL A 188 13.21 -1.13 2.56
CA VAL A 188 14.37 -0.46 3.13
C VAL A 188 14.03 0.98 3.55
N ALA A 189 13.31 1.71 2.72
CA ALA A 189 13.09 3.13 2.92
C ALA A 189 11.87 3.46 3.81
N ALA A 190 10.84 2.64 3.93
CA ALA A 190 9.57 3.09 4.54
C ALA A 190 9.72 3.63 5.98
N ASN A 191 10.55 2.98 6.81
CA ASN A 191 10.64 3.30 8.23
C ASN A 191 11.76 4.30 8.60
N HIS A 192 12.50 4.82 7.61
CA HIS A 192 13.67 5.67 7.89
C HIS A 192 13.32 7.14 8.19
N ALA A 193 12.10 7.57 7.86
CA ALA A 193 11.70 8.97 7.93
C ALA A 193 10.40 9.14 8.73
N VAL A 194 10.32 10.23 9.48
CA VAL A 194 9.13 10.66 10.22
C VAL A 194 8.86 12.12 9.85
N LEU A 195 7.62 12.42 9.48
CA LEU A 195 7.15 13.79 9.33
C LEU A 195 6.65 14.28 10.68
N ILE A 196 7.25 15.36 11.19
CA ILE A 196 6.86 16.02 12.44
C ILE A 196 6.36 17.41 12.09
N ALA A 197 5.12 17.71 12.45
CA ALA A 197 4.50 19.02 12.25
C ALA A 197 3.75 19.45 13.52
N PRO A 198 3.79 20.74 13.88
CA PRO A 198 3.01 21.25 14.99
C PRO A 198 1.52 21.24 14.66
N VAL A 199 0.70 21.05 15.69
CA VAL A 199 -0.72 21.42 15.65
C VAL A 199 -0.80 22.94 15.78
N LEU A 200 -1.41 23.60 14.79
CA LEU A 200 -1.62 25.05 14.80
C LEU A 200 -2.83 25.42 15.63
N GLU A 201 -3.90 24.63 15.50
CA GLU A 201 -5.19 24.94 16.09
C GLU A 201 -5.90 23.65 16.49
N LEU A 202 -6.48 23.68 17.69
CA LEU A 202 -7.43 22.68 18.13
C LEU A 202 -8.82 23.29 17.96
N PHE A 203 -9.57 22.78 17.00
CA PHE A 203 -11.00 23.04 16.92
C PHE A 203 -11.70 22.04 17.84
N SER A 204 -11.70 22.35 19.13
CA SER A 204 -12.64 21.76 20.06
C SER A 204 -13.89 22.64 20.09
N GLN A 205 -15.05 22.05 19.82
CA GLN A 205 -16.30 22.73 20.13
C GLN A 205 -16.42 22.76 21.65
N GLU A 206 -15.92 23.81 22.29
CA GLU A 206 -16.15 24.04 23.72
C GLU A 206 -17.62 24.42 23.96
N TYR A 207 -18.52 23.46 23.85
CA TYR A 207 -19.89 23.61 24.31
C TYR A 207 -19.92 23.37 25.82
N ALA A 208 -19.92 24.47 26.56
CA ALA A 208 -19.91 24.47 28.01
C ALA A 208 -21.21 25.07 28.54
N GLU A 209 -21.65 24.61 29.72
CA GLU A 209 -22.91 25.04 30.34
C GLU A 209 -22.97 26.56 30.56
N ASN A 210 -21.82 27.21 30.78
CA ASN A 210 -21.72 28.66 30.95
C ASN A 210 -21.93 29.46 29.64
N LYS A 211 -21.97 28.79 28.48
CA LYS A 211 -22.28 29.42 27.18
C LYS A 211 -23.77 29.37 26.85
N LEU A 212 -24.60 28.71 27.66
CA LEU A 212 -26.05 28.72 27.48
C LEU A 212 -26.63 30.11 27.74
N ILE A 213 -27.50 30.56 26.84
CA ILE A 213 -28.22 31.83 26.93
C ILE A 213 -29.71 31.51 26.98
N LEU A 214 -30.16 31.00 28.13
CA LEU A 214 -31.56 30.64 28.32
C LEU A 214 -32.41 31.91 28.53
N LYS A 215 -33.54 31.98 27.83
CA LYS A 215 -34.52 33.06 27.91
C LYS A 215 -35.47 32.81 29.08
N LYS A 216 -36.26 33.83 29.43
CA LYS A 216 -37.41 33.68 30.34
C LYS A 216 -38.45 32.70 29.80
N GLN A 217 -38.56 32.61 28.47
CA GLN A 217 -39.43 31.70 27.76
C GLN A 217 -38.64 31.15 26.57
N ASN A 218 -38.22 29.89 26.66
CA ASN A 218 -37.60 29.19 25.54
C ASN A 218 -38.67 28.44 24.71
N PRO A 219 -38.35 28.03 23.48
CA PRO A 219 -39.10 27.00 22.79
C PRO A 219 -39.15 25.73 23.64
N LYS A 220 -40.28 25.00 23.60
CA LYS A 220 -40.48 23.77 24.39
C LYS A 220 -39.35 22.76 24.23
N LEU A 221 -38.84 22.59 23.00
CA LEU A 221 -37.74 21.68 22.69
C LEU A 221 -36.43 22.05 23.42
N ILE A 222 -36.18 23.33 23.67
CA ILE A 222 -35.00 23.78 24.44
C ILE A 222 -35.16 23.47 25.93
N ASP A 223 -36.37 23.68 26.47
CA ASP A 223 -36.66 23.31 27.87
C ASP A 223 -36.56 21.78 28.06
N GLU A 224 -37.07 20.99 27.11
CA GLU A 224 -36.94 19.53 27.08
C GLU A 224 -35.48 19.09 27.02
N LEU A 225 -34.67 19.65 26.12
CA LEU A 225 -33.22 19.39 26.05
C LEU A 225 -32.52 19.71 27.39
N TYR A 226 -32.90 20.81 28.04
CA TYR A 226 -32.32 21.18 29.33
C TYR A 226 -32.69 20.18 30.44
N ASP A 227 -33.94 19.69 30.44
CA ASP A 227 -34.40 18.67 31.37
C ASP A 227 -33.69 17.33 31.15
N LEU A 228 -33.51 16.89 29.90
CA LEU A 228 -32.72 15.70 29.55
C LEU A 228 -31.30 15.83 30.10
N TYR A 229 -30.64 16.98 29.87
CA TYR A 229 -29.29 17.25 30.36
C TYR A 229 -29.17 17.18 31.89
N LYS A 230 -30.17 17.68 32.64
CA LYS A 230 -30.16 17.67 34.10
C LYS A 230 -30.51 16.31 34.71
N SER A 231 -31.33 15.51 34.03
CA SER A 231 -31.90 14.27 34.56
C SER A 231 -31.27 12.97 34.02
N ILE A 232 -30.30 13.08 33.10
CA ILE A 232 -29.57 11.93 32.55
C ILE A 232 -28.86 11.11 33.63
N LYS A 233 -29.01 9.78 33.53
CA LYS A 233 -28.45 8.76 34.44
C LYS A 233 -28.17 7.48 33.64
N PRO A 234 -27.43 6.49 34.18
CA PRO A 234 -27.06 5.30 33.42
C PRO A 234 -28.23 4.55 32.78
N SER A 235 -29.40 4.52 33.43
CA SER A 235 -30.56 3.75 32.96
C SER A 235 -31.28 4.37 31.75
N ASN A 236 -31.08 5.66 31.47
CA ASN A 236 -31.75 6.38 30.37
C ASN A 236 -30.74 7.10 29.45
N ALA A 237 -29.44 6.85 29.62
CA ALA A 237 -28.39 7.59 28.91
C ALA A 237 -28.46 7.42 27.39
N LEU A 238 -28.81 6.23 26.90
CA LEU A 238 -28.94 5.97 25.47
C LEU A 238 -30.23 6.58 24.89
N GLU A 239 -31.35 6.47 25.61
CA GLU A 239 -32.63 7.08 25.25
C GLU A 239 -32.48 8.61 25.13
N TYR A 240 -31.96 9.25 26.17
CA TYR A 240 -31.80 10.70 26.21
C TYR A 240 -30.82 11.22 25.17
N LEU A 241 -29.86 10.39 24.76
CA LEU A 241 -28.97 10.73 23.66
C LEU A 241 -29.74 10.76 22.34
N HIS A 242 -30.52 9.73 22.01
CA HIS A 242 -31.35 9.72 20.81
C HIS A 242 -32.35 10.89 20.81
N ASP A 243 -33.05 11.12 21.91
CA ASP A 243 -34.00 12.23 22.05
C ASP A 243 -33.31 13.59 21.83
N SER A 244 -32.08 13.75 22.33
CA SER A 244 -31.33 14.99 22.17
C SER A 244 -30.89 15.26 20.72
N ILE A 245 -30.64 14.22 19.94
CA ILE A 245 -30.32 14.32 18.50
C ILE A 245 -31.58 14.70 17.72
N ASP A 246 -32.70 14.03 17.99
CA ASP A 246 -33.99 14.32 17.34
C ASP A 246 -34.47 15.76 17.62
N HIS A 247 -34.29 16.23 18.87
CA HIS A 247 -34.60 17.60 19.25
C HIS A 247 -33.68 18.63 18.57
N LEU A 248 -32.40 18.31 18.37
CA LEU A 248 -31.48 19.16 17.62
C LEU A 248 -31.93 19.29 16.16
N GLU A 249 -32.24 18.18 15.49
CA GLU A 249 -32.74 18.20 14.10
C GLU A 249 -34.02 19.04 13.97
N SER A 250 -34.93 18.90 14.95
CA SER A 250 -36.17 19.66 15.00
C SER A 250 -35.91 21.17 15.17
N ILE A 251 -34.98 21.56 16.05
CA ILE A 251 -34.60 22.96 16.23
C ILE A 251 -33.90 23.52 14.98
N LEU A 252 -33.01 22.76 14.35
CA LEU A 252 -32.35 23.17 13.09
C LEU A 252 -33.38 23.42 11.99
N THR A 253 -34.37 22.54 11.86
CA THR A 253 -35.49 22.72 10.91
C THR A 253 -36.31 23.96 11.23
N LEU A 254 -36.64 24.20 12.51
CA LEU A 254 -37.38 25.40 12.92
C LEU A 254 -36.56 26.68 12.70
N PHE A 255 -35.24 26.62 12.84
CA PHE A 255 -34.33 27.75 12.60
C PHE A 255 -34.29 28.12 11.12
N ASP A 256 -34.16 27.11 10.24
CA ASP A 256 -34.18 27.31 8.78
C ASP A 256 -35.51 27.90 8.29
N LEU A 257 -36.61 27.57 8.96
CA LEU A 257 -37.94 28.12 8.71
C LEU A 257 -38.21 29.47 9.39
N GLY A 258 -37.28 29.97 10.22
CA GLY A 258 -37.38 31.27 10.90
C GLY A 258 -38.29 31.31 12.14
N TYR A 259 -38.67 30.15 12.71
CA TYR A 259 -39.54 30.06 13.89
C TYR A 259 -38.80 30.21 15.22
N VAL A 260 -37.49 29.93 15.23
CA VAL A 260 -36.61 30.07 16.40
C VAL A 260 -35.40 30.90 16.01
N ASP A 261 -34.75 31.51 16.99
CA ASP A 261 -33.61 32.41 16.72
C ASP A 261 -32.25 31.74 16.91
N LEU A 262 -31.18 32.52 16.68
CA LEU A 262 -29.80 32.04 16.79
C LEU A 262 -29.44 31.60 18.22
N GLN A 263 -30.07 32.20 19.24
CA GLN A 263 -29.83 31.78 20.64
C GLN A 263 -30.44 30.41 20.90
N ASP A 264 -31.65 30.15 20.38
CA ASP A 264 -32.29 28.84 20.52
C ASP A 264 -31.49 27.75 19.82
N ARG A 265 -31.04 28.02 18.57
CA ARG A 265 -30.15 27.11 17.85
C ARG A 265 -28.86 26.83 18.61
N SER A 266 -28.19 27.88 19.10
CA SER A 266 -26.96 27.74 19.88
C SER A 266 -27.18 26.95 21.17
N ASN A 267 -28.29 27.18 21.88
CA ASN A 267 -28.63 26.42 23.09
C ASN A 267 -28.87 24.94 22.78
N ALA A 268 -29.55 24.62 21.68
CA ALA A 268 -29.74 23.22 21.26
C ALA A 268 -28.40 22.53 20.95
N GLU A 269 -27.53 23.17 20.15
CA GLU A 269 -26.20 22.65 19.84
C GLU A 269 -25.38 22.39 21.11
N ILE A 270 -25.40 23.33 22.07
CA ILE A 270 -24.70 23.18 23.36
C ILE A 270 -25.29 22.03 24.19
N LEU A 271 -26.62 21.98 24.34
CA LEU A 271 -27.28 21.00 25.20
C LEU A 271 -27.13 19.59 24.67
N THR A 272 -27.33 19.37 23.37
CA THR A 272 -27.12 18.07 22.74
C THR A 272 -25.68 17.61 22.94
N HIS A 273 -24.68 18.46 22.71
CA HIS A 273 -23.29 18.09 22.97
C HIS A 273 -23.01 17.74 24.44
N LEU A 274 -23.55 18.51 25.39
CA LEU A 274 -23.40 18.24 26.82
C LEU A 274 -24.07 16.92 27.23
N ILE A 275 -25.23 16.59 26.65
CA ILE A 275 -25.92 15.31 26.83
C ILE A 275 -25.07 14.19 26.26
N THR A 276 -24.57 14.32 25.02
CA THR A 276 -23.69 13.34 24.38
C THR A 276 -22.47 13.03 25.23
N LYS A 277 -21.78 14.07 25.74
CA LYS A 277 -20.62 13.90 26.61
C LYS A 277 -20.96 13.14 27.90
N LYS A 278 -22.09 13.45 28.55
CA LYS A 278 -22.56 12.72 29.74
C LYS A 278 -22.94 11.28 29.40
N ALA A 279 -23.64 11.06 28.30
CA ALA A 279 -24.08 9.73 27.86
C ALA A 279 -22.88 8.80 27.59
N ILE A 280 -21.85 9.26 26.87
CA ILE A 280 -20.61 8.50 26.63
C ILE A 280 -19.97 8.08 27.97
N LEU A 281 -19.84 9.01 28.92
CA LEU A 281 -19.26 8.73 30.24
C LEU A 281 -20.09 7.71 31.05
N LEU A 282 -21.42 7.72 30.92
CA LEU A 282 -22.31 6.84 31.68
C LEU A 282 -22.46 5.45 31.05
N LEU A 283 -22.42 5.34 29.72
CA LEU A 283 -22.56 4.07 28.99
C LEU A 283 -21.24 3.27 28.98
N GLY A 284 -20.10 3.96 28.92
CA GLY A 284 -18.78 3.34 28.79
C GLY A 284 -18.65 2.43 27.55
N ASP A 285 -17.58 1.64 27.47
CA ASP A 285 -17.31 0.74 26.33
C ASP A 285 -18.22 -0.51 26.25
N LYS A 286 -19.21 -0.65 27.13
CA LYS A 286 -19.78 -1.97 27.46
C LYS A 286 -21.10 -2.34 26.79
N GLN A 287 -21.83 -1.42 26.12
CA GLN A 287 -23.19 -1.74 25.68
C GLN A 287 -23.60 -1.53 24.22
N ASN A 288 -22.85 -0.83 23.36
CA ASN A 288 -23.10 -0.91 21.91
C ASN A 288 -21.97 -0.25 21.10
N PRO A 289 -21.05 -1.01 20.49
CA PRO A 289 -19.90 -0.42 19.78
C PRO A 289 -20.30 0.46 18.60
N ALA A 290 -21.36 0.11 17.86
CA ALA A 290 -21.73 0.80 16.62
C ALA A 290 -22.32 2.20 16.87
N ASP A 291 -23.25 2.32 17.82
CA ASP A 291 -23.87 3.62 18.15
C ASP A 291 -22.83 4.55 18.79
N LEU A 292 -22.03 4.04 19.74
CA LEU A 292 -20.96 4.82 20.40
C LEU A 292 -19.90 5.34 19.42
N LEU A 293 -19.59 4.60 18.34
CA LEU A 293 -18.66 5.06 17.30
C LEU A 293 -19.25 6.20 16.47
N ALA A 294 -20.52 6.10 16.06
CA ALA A 294 -21.22 7.17 15.36
C ALA A 294 -21.31 8.44 16.22
N ILE A 295 -21.57 8.27 17.51
CA ILE A 295 -21.63 9.35 18.51
C ILE A 295 -20.24 9.97 18.73
N GLN A 296 -19.17 9.17 18.77
CA GLN A 296 -17.80 9.69 18.89
C GLN A 296 -17.36 10.49 17.66
N ASP A 297 -17.83 10.13 16.47
CA ASP A 297 -17.56 10.85 15.22
C ASP A 297 -18.13 12.29 15.21
N GLU A 298 -19.25 12.52 15.91
CA GLU A 298 -19.84 13.86 16.04
C GLU A 298 -19.13 14.76 17.07
N VAL A 299 -18.45 14.16 18.06
CA VAL A 299 -17.76 14.87 19.16
C VAL A 299 -16.24 14.96 18.90
N GLN A 300 -15.78 14.70 17.67
CA GLN A 300 -14.35 14.70 17.38
C GLN A 300 -13.72 16.10 17.49
N GLU A 301 -12.65 16.17 18.27
CA GLU A 301 -11.71 17.27 18.21
C GLU A 301 -11.00 17.28 16.86
N ARG A 302 -11.02 18.41 16.17
CA ARG A 302 -10.32 18.56 14.89
C ARG A 302 -9.01 19.29 15.09
N TYR A 303 -7.91 18.63 14.76
CA TYR A 303 -6.56 19.17 14.86
C TYR A 303 -6.13 19.72 13.50
N LEU A 304 -5.87 21.02 13.41
CA LEU A 304 -5.23 21.62 12.24
C LEU A 304 -3.73 21.44 12.35
N VAL A 305 -3.15 20.57 11.52
CA VAL A 305 -1.72 20.26 11.54
C VAL A 305 -0.99 21.07 10.45
N ASN A 306 0.18 21.64 10.79
CA ASN A 306 0.97 22.47 9.87
C ASN A 306 1.77 21.66 8.85
N PHE A 307 1.10 20.97 7.92
CA PHE A 307 1.74 20.26 6.82
C PHE A 307 0.81 20.19 5.59
N SER A 308 1.37 19.78 4.45
CA SER A 308 0.66 19.51 3.20
C SER A 308 1.02 18.14 2.65
#